data_AF-A0A6C7E6Y4-F1
#
_entry.id   AF-A0A6C7E6Y4-F1
#
_cell.length_a   1.000
_cell.length_b   1.000
_cell.length_c   1.000
_cell.angle_alpha   90.00
_cell.angle_beta   90.00
_cell.angle_gamma   90.00
#
_symmetry.space_group_name_H-M   'P 1'
#
loop_
_entity.id
_entity.type
_entity.pdbx_description
1 polymer ?
#
loop_
_entity_poly.entity_id
_entity_poly.type
_entity_poly.pdbx_seq_one_letter_code
_entity_poly.pdbx_strand_id
1 'polypeptide(L)'
;MEMRKAFTEHPASVGETYGEHMRVSLGFARNLAVAAGAALVHAVVPSMCTKSASTRIRAMHDTISTGARGAAHAAEQVHSTAA
;
A
#
# COMPACT_ATOMS: atom_id res chain seq x y z
N MET A 1 -1.28 21.23 -16.21
CA MET A 1 -2.35 20.24 -16.44
C MET A 1 -1.77 18.83 -16.26
N GLU A 2 -1.41 18.47 -15.03
CA GLU A 2 -0.70 17.20 -14.73
C GLU A 2 -1.45 16.32 -13.72
N MET A 3 -2.54 16.85 -13.13
CA MET A 3 -3.30 16.14 -12.11
C MET A 3 -4.14 15.00 -12.71
N ARG A 4 -4.78 15.24 -13.87
CA ARG A 4 -5.57 14.21 -14.58
C ARG A 4 -4.72 13.01 -14.98
N LYS A 5 -3.50 13.23 -15.46
CA LYS A 5 -2.54 12.17 -15.82
C LYS A 5 -2.18 11.29 -14.63
N ALA A 6 -1.83 11.87 -13.49
CA ALA A 6 -1.57 11.09 -12.27
C ALA A 6 -2.77 10.23 -11.82
N PHE A 7 -4.00 10.75 -11.99
CA PHE A 7 -5.22 10.04 -11.60
C PHE A 7 -5.78 9.08 -12.66
N THR A 8 -5.33 9.12 -13.91
CA THR A 8 -5.82 8.24 -14.98
C THR A 8 -4.75 7.32 -15.58
N GLU A 9 -3.50 7.76 -15.73
CA GLU A 9 -2.40 6.94 -16.28
C GLU A 9 -1.89 5.90 -15.26
N HIS A 10 -1.84 6.24 -13.96
CA HIS A 10 -1.40 5.29 -12.92
C HIS A 10 -2.39 4.13 -12.67
N PRO A 11 -3.73 4.35 -12.54
CA PRO A 11 -4.66 3.23 -12.47
C PRO A 11 -4.78 2.46 -13.81
N ALA A 12 -4.63 3.13 -14.95
CA ALA A 12 -4.62 2.46 -16.24
C ALA A 12 -3.37 1.59 -16.47
N SER A 13 -2.21 1.92 -15.90
CA SER A 13 -0.98 1.11 -16.02
C SER A 13 -1.05 -0.21 -15.24
N VAL A 14 -1.94 -0.31 -14.26
CA VAL A 14 -2.26 -1.56 -13.53
C VAL A 14 -3.58 -2.21 -13.98
N GLY A 15 -4.27 -1.64 -14.98
CA GLY A 15 -5.52 -2.17 -15.50
C GLY A 15 -6.73 -2.02 -14.56
N GLU A 16 -6.67 -1.09 -13.60
CA GLU A 16 -7.73 -0.84 -12.62
C GLU A 16 -8.57 0.38 -13.04
N THR A 17 -9.89 0.31 -12.81
CA THR A 17 -10.72 1.51 -12.84
C THR A 17 -10.41 2.41 -11.65
N TYR A 18 -10.63 3.73 -11.76
CA TYR A 18 -10.39 4.67 -10.65
C TYR A 18 -11.10 4.25 -9.34
N GLY A 19 -12.32 3.70 -9.44
CA GLY A 19 -13.05 3.19 -8.28
C GLY A 19 -12.43 1.95 -7.65
N GLU A 20 -11.82 1.06 -8.44
CA GLU A 20 -11.04 -0.07 -7.92
C GLU A 20 -9.80 0.41 -7.19
N HIS A 21 -9.04 1.30 -7.81
CA HIS A 21 -7.84 1.88 -7.20
C HIS A 21 -8.17 2.61 -5.90
N MET A 22 -9.23 3.43 -5.87
CA MET A 22 -9.68 4.14 -4.67
C MET A 22 -10.04 3.18 -3.53
N ARG A 23 -10.74 2.07 -3.81
CA ARG A 23 -11.08 1.06 -2.80
C ARG A 23 -9.83 0.40 -2.22
N VAL A 24 -8.85 0.13 -3.07
CA VAL A 24 -7.56 -0.45 -2.67
C VAL A 24 -6.82 0.53 -1.77
N SER A 25 -6.63 1.78 -2.19
CA SER A 25 -5.97 2.83 -1.40
C SER A 25 -6.66 3.07 -0.05
N LEU A 26 -7.99 3.09 -0.02
CA LEU A 26 -8.77 3.18 1.23
C LEU A 26 -8.54 1.97 2.15
N GLY A 27 -8.39 0.77 1.57
CA GLY A 27 -8.03 -0.44 2.30
C GLY A 27 -6.65 -0.34 2.96
N PHE A 28 -5.65 0.19 2.25
CA PHE A 28 -4.32 0.47 2.79
C PHE A 28 -4.37 1.53 3.90
N ALA A 29 -5.07 2.65 3.68
CA ALA A 29 -5.22 3.71 4.68
C ALA A 29 -5.82 3.18 5.99
N ARG A 30 -6.89 2.37 5.90
CA ARG A 30 -7.49 1.72 7.07
C ARG A 30 -6.51 0.81 7.79
N ASN A 31 -5.77 -0.03 7.06
CA ASN A 31 -4.80 -0.94 7.66
C ASN A 31 -3.64 -0.18 8.33
N LEU A 32 -3.12 0.87 7.71
CA LEU A 32 -2.09 1.73 8.33
C LEU A 32 -2.60 2.38 9.62
N ALA A 33 -3.82 2.91 9.63
CA ALA A 33 -4.42 3.49 10.83
C ALA A 33 -4.52 2.47 11.98
N VAL A 34 -4.94 1.24 11.70
CA VAL A 34 -5.02 0.19 12.73
C VAL A 34 -3.62 -0.28 13.15
N ALA A 35 -2.65 -0.38 12.24
CA ALA A 35 -1.28 -0.74 12.58
C ALA A 35 -0.64 0.33 13.49
N ALA A 36 -0.87 1.62 13.19
CA ALA A 36 -0.43 2.73 14.03
C ALA A 36 -1.10 2.70 15.41
N GLY A 37 -2.42 2.49 15.47
CA GLY A 37 -3.14 2.32 16.75
C GLY A 37 -2.61 1.15 17.57
N ALA A 38 -2.34 0.01 16.94
CA ALA A 38 -1.76 -1.17 17.58
C ALA A 38 -0.34 -0.89 18.11
N ALA A 39 0.48 -0.14 17.36
CA ALA A 39 1.81 0.26 17.81
C ALA A 39 1.75 1.25 18.98
N LEU A 40 0.79 2.18 18.99
CA LEU A 40 0.56 3.09 20.11
C LEU A 40 0.14 2.33 21.38
N VAL A 41 -0.81 1.40 21.25
CA VAL A 41 -1.20 0.53 22.38
C VAL A 41 -0.01 -0.28 22.88
N HIS A 42 0.80 -0.83 21.98
CA HIS A 42 2.01 -1.57 22.33
C HIS A 42 3.06 -0.70 23.05
N ALA A 43 3.21 0.57 22.64
CA ALA A 43 4.12 1.51 23.29
C ALA A 43 3.72 1.82 24.74
N VAL A 44 2.42 1.81 25.04
CA VAL A 44 1.89 1.99 26.40
C VAL A 44 1.86 0.68 27.18
N VAL A 45 1.51 -0.42 26.51
CA VAL A 45 1.39 -1.77 27.09
C VAL A 45 2.14 -2.77 26.20
N PRO A 46 3.44 -3.03 26.47
CA PRO A 46 4.29 -3.86 25.61
C PRO A 46 3.79 -5.31 25.40
N SER A 47 2.98 -5.83 26.32
CA SER A 47 2.40 -7.18 26.20
C SER A 47 1.18 -7.26 25.28
N MET A 48 0.54 -6.14 24.93
CA MET A 48 -0.55 -6.09 23.97
C MET A 48 -0.02 -5.74 22.56
N CYS A 49 -0.61 -6.34 21.53
CA CYS A 49 -0.36 -6.03 20.11
C CYS A 49 1.05 -6.32 19.55
N THR A 50 1.86 -7.18 20.18
CA THR A 50 3.26 -7.47 19.82
C THR A 50 3.50 -7.84 18.34
N LYS A 51 2.52 -8.48 17.68
CA LYS A 51 2.61 -8.85 16.24
C LYS A 51 1.58 -8.16 15.36
N SER A 52 0.73 -7.31 15.92
CA SER A 52 -0.44 -6.77 15.21
C SER A 52 -0.05 -5.73 14.17
N ALA A 53 0.92 -4.87 14.47
CA ALA A 53 1.42 -3.87 13.53
C ALA A 53 2.24 -4.53 12.40
N SER A 54 3.20 -5.39 12.76
CA SER A 54 4.11 -6.04 11.80
C SER A 54 3.39 -7.00 10.85
N THR A 55 2.44 -7.80 11.34
CA THR A 55 1.63 -8.69 10.48
C THR A 55 0.86 -7.90 9.43
N ARG A 56 0.30 -6.75 9.82
CA ARG A 56 -0.52 -5.93 8.93
C ARG A 56 0.32 -5.22 7.88
N ILE A 57 1.52 -4.77 8.24
CA ILE A 57 2.49 -4.21 7.28
C ILE A 57 2.93 -5.28 6.28
N ARG A 58 3.22 -6.50 6.74
CA ARG A 58 3.58 -7.62 5.84
C ARG A 58 2.45 -7.96 4.87
N ALA A 59 1.21 -8.08 5.35
CA ALA A 59 0.07 -8.34 4.47
C ALA A 59 -0.14 -7.22 3.42
N MET A 60 0.09 -5.96 3.79
CA MET A 60 0.07 -4.84 2.84
C MET A 60 1.22 -4.94 1.83
N HIS A 61 2.43 -5.24 2.28
CA HIS A 61 3.58 -5.45 1.40
C HIS A 61 3.33 -6.58 0.39
N ASP A 62 2.77 -7.70 0.84
CA ASP A 62 2.43 -8.84 -0.04
C ASP A 62 1.38 -8.43 -1.08
N THR A 63 0.42 -7.58 -0.70
CA THR A 63 -0.62 -7.05 -1.62
C THR A 63 -0.02 -6.14 -2.71
N ILE A 64 1.06 -5.41 -2.40
CA ILE A 64 1.74 -4.53 -3.36
C ILE A 64 2.73 -5.31 -4.22
N SER A 65 3.40 -6.31 -3.66
CA SER A 65 4.47 -7.07 -4.32
C SER A 65 3.99 -8.27 -5.15
N THR A 66 2.70 -8.60 -5.12
CA THR A 66 2.13 -9.74 -5.86
C THR A 66 1.15 -9.33 -6.95
N GLY A 67 0.94 -10.22 -7.93
CA GLY A 67 -0.02 -10.04 -9.02
C GLY A 67 0.28 -8.86 -9.95
N ALA A 68 -0.76 -8.26 -10.53
CA ALA A 68 -0.65 -7.13 -11.45
C ALA A 68 0.03 -5.90 -10.82
N ARG A 69 -0.17 -5.69 -9.52
CA ARG A 69 0.45 -4.57 -8.77
C ARG A 69 1.94 -4.80 -8.54
N GLY A 70 2.34 -6.05 -8.24
CA GLY A 70 3.75 -6.43 -8.13
C GLY A 70 4.52 -6.25 -9.44
N ALA A 71 3.92 -6.63 -10.56
CA ALA A 71 4.51 -6.43 -11.89
C ALA A 71 4.70 -4.93 -12.22
N ALA A 72 3.73 -4.08 -11.88
CA ALA A 72 3.84 -2.63 -12.07
C ALA A 72 4.89 -2.00 -11.14
N HIS A 73 4.96 -2.44 -9.88
CA HIS A 73 5.95 -1.96 -8.93
C HIS A 73 7.39 -2.35 -9.33
N ALA A 74 7.57 -3.56 -9.87
CA ALA A 74 8.85 -4.01 -10.41
C ALA A 74 9.27 -3.16 -11.63
N ALA A 75 8.33 -2.84 -12.52
CA ALA A 75 8.59 -1.96 -13.67
C ALA A 75 8.98 -0.53 -13.26
N GLU A 76 8.33 0.02 -12.22
CA GLU A 76 8.64 1.34 -11.67
C GLU A 76 10.02 1.37 -10.96
N GLN A 77 10.37 0.32 -10.22
CA GLN A 77 11.68 0.22 -9.56
C GLN A 77 12.85 0.11 -10.55
N VAL A 78 12.68 -0.62 -11.66
CA VAL A 78 13.70 -0.71 -12.72
C VAL A 78 14.00 0.67 -13.33
N HIS A 79 13.00 1.54 -13.45
CA HIS A 79 13.18 2.90 -13.95
C HIS A 79 13.90 3.80 -12.95
N SER A 80 13.69 3.63 -11.64
CA SER A 80 14.36 4.41 -10.59
C SER A 80 15.80 3.98 -10.31
N THR A 81 16.18 2.73 -10.59
CA THR A 81 17.57 2.23 -10.41
C THR A 81 18.48 2.51 -11.60
N ALA A 82 17.93 3.05 -12.69
CA ALA A 82 18.67 3.37 -13.92
C ALA A 82 19.12 4.84 -14.01
N ALA A 83 18.89 5.65 -12.96
CA ALA A 83 19.34 7.04 -12.83
C ALA A 83 20.45 7.15 -11.78
#